data_AF-A0A2Z3GSC8-F1
#
_entry.id   AF-A0A2Z3GSC8-F1
#
_cell.length_a   1.000
_cell.length_b   1.000
_cell.length_c   1.000
_cell.angle_alpha   90.00
_cell.angle_beta   90.00
_cell.angle_gamma   90.00
#
_symmetry.space_group_name_H-M   'P 1'
#
loop_
_entity.id
_entity.type
_entity.pdbx_description
1 polymer ?
#
loop_
_entity_poly.entity_id
_entity_poly.type
_entity_poly.pdbx_seq_one_letter_code
_entity_poly.pdbx_strand_id
1 'polypeptide(L)'
;MAELDRYAAEGPAIPQDEARAKALRTAHLEWCRGTTELAFGRVGRADAPWAAKARTALGLRAKEMATRSPFASHSPEDAPSAAALAAAVADGCDDPLVQYFHLQAQRAAGAVPPDRVLAEARRVTQLVWDSRYADARKIHAVHNLLAQLHEHRAPADEIATWDKRFWELLTKVSADPDPVNQDNVIELVTLRERQSMSAGRSRQKAHEEIAACLKKGGAPEATRLAVRGAFLIRYAWDARGYGYANTVTPDGWRQFSERLAEAEEALTAAHERDPNQPHAATSMLTVCMGRSHSRDEMERWFERAMRADPDNAQACATKMESLHPKWQGSQEEYLGFAWQCVRTRNASGLLPLAAVSNLIANMPVPEPVHAAAAAQARPQYSQPLVWRVLDTGYTVVRRERPELLWVRGGHARAACLAGQHGVAVRELNAVGDDFSGGGFRSPAALALYRTWARTGRLPGG
;
A
#
# COMPACT_ATOMS: atom_id res chain seq x y z
N MET A 1 21.04 -0.74 22.45
CA MET A 1 19.71 -1.22 22.87
C MET A 1 19.22 -0.39 24.04
N ALA A 2 19.95 -0.34 25.18
CA ALA A 2 19.58 0.49 26.34
C ALA A 2 19.20 1.95 26.00
N GLU A 3 19.91 2.59 25.07
CA GLU A 3 19.58 3.94 24.62
C GLU A 3 18.27 4.03 23.82
N LEU A 4 18.03 3.14 22.86
CA LEU A 4 16.75 3.05 22.15
C LEU A 4 15.60 2.67 23.08
N ASP A 5 15.87 1.84 24.09
CA ASP A 5 14.88 1.47 25.10
C ASP A 5 14.49 2.68 25.98
N ARG A 6 15.47 3.54 26.30
CA ARG A 6 15.22 4.82 26.98
C ARG A 6 14.37 5.75 26.09
N TYR A 7 14.77 5.97 24.84
CA TYR A 7 13.99 6.83 23.92
C TYR A 7 12.56 6.32 23.70
N ALA A 8 12.41 5.00 23.54
CA ALA A 8 11.10 4.37 23.39
C ALA A 8 10.22 4.49 24.65
N ALA A 9 10.80 4.70 25.83
CA ALA A 9 10.05 4.86 27.08
C ALA A 9 9.50 6.28 27.30
N GLU A 10 9.95 7.26 26.53
CA GLU A 10 9.52 8.67 26.66
C GLU A 10 8.13 8.93 26.08
N GLY A 11 7.66 8.09 25.15
CA GLY A 11 6.35 8.18 24.51
C GLY A 11 5.37 7.09 24.94
N PRO A 12 4.06 7.27 24.69
CA PRO A 12 3.07 6.23 24.97
C PRO A 12 3.34 4.97 24.13
N ALA A 13 3.03 3.80 24.70
CA ALA A 13 3.17 2.54 24.00
C ALA A 13 2.14 2.40 22.87
N ILE A 14 2.51 1.69 21.80
CA ILE A 14 1.61 1.39 20.68
C ILE A 14 0.53 0.39 21.17
N PRO A 15 -0.78 0.72 21.06
CA PRO A 15 -1.84 -0.24 21.35
C PRO A 15 -1.72 -1.48 20.44
N GLN A 16 -1.69 -2.67 21.03
CA GLN A 16 -1.57 -3.95 20.33
C GLN A 16 -2.56 -4.98 20.90
N ASP A 17 -3.85 -4.85 20.56
CA ASP A 17 -4.86 -5.85 20.87
C ASP A 17 -4.78 -7.02 19.87
N GLU A 18 -4.16 -8.13 20.28
CA GLU A 18 -3.98 -9.31 19.43
C GLU A 18 -5.30 -9.97 19.01
N ALA A 19 -6.33 -9.94 19.87
CA ALA A 19 -7.62 -10.55 19.58
C ALA A 19 -8.35 -9.73 18.50
N ARG A 20 -8.34 -8.40 18.63
CA ARG A 20 -8.88 -7.49 17.61
C ARG A 20 -8.14 -7.64 16.28
N ALA A 21 -6.80 -7.69 16.29
CA ALA A 21 -6.00 -7.88 15.08
C ALA A 21 -6.36 -9.20 14.37
N LYS A 22 -6.45 -10.30 15.12
CA LYS A 22 -6.83 -11.60 14.58
C LYS A 22 -8.25 -11.61 14.00
N ALA A 23 -9.20 -10.97 14.68
CA ALA A 23 -10.58 -10.87 14.20
C ALA A 23 -10.65 -10.11 12.87
N LEU A 24 -9.97 -8.96 12.76
CA LEU A 24 -9.93 -8.17 11.52
C LEU A 24 -9.28 -8.95 10.36
N ARG A 25 -8.13 -9.60 10.59
CA ARG A 25 -7.49 -10.45 9.57
C ARG A 25 -8.41 -11.55 9.09
N THR A 26 -9.15 -12.18 10.01
CA THR A 26 -10.10 -13.24 9.69
C THR A 26 -11.25 -12.72 8.83
N ALA A 27 -11.87 -11.60 9.22
CA ALA A 27 -12.95 -10.97 8.47
C ALA A 27 -12.51 -10.58 7.05
N HIS A 28 -11.33 -9.96 6.90
CA HIS A 28 -10.77 -9.62 5.57
C HIS A 28 -10.53 -10.86 4.70
N LEU A 29 -9.97 -11.93 5.28
CA LEU A 29 -9.74 -13.18 4.57
C LEU A 29 -11.05 -13.83 4.14
N GLU A 30 -12.04 -13.88 5.02
CA GLU A 30 -13.37 -14.44 4.73
C GLU A 30 -14.07 -13.67 3.62
N TRP A 31 -14.07 -12.33 3.69
CA TRP A 31 -14.63 -11.49 2.62
C TRP A 31 -13.91 -11.71 1.28
N CYS A 32 -12.57 -11.75 1.31
CA CYS A 32 -11.77 -11.99 0.11
C CYS A 32 -12.05 -13.36 -0.52
N ARG A 33 -12.08 -14.43 0.29
CA ARG A 33 -12.42 -15.79 -0.18
C ARG A 33 -13.87 -15.86 -0.65
N GLY A 34 -14.79 -15.23 0.07
CA GLY A 34 -16.22 -15.16 -0.22
C GLY A 34 -16.52 -14.62 -1.62
N THR A 35 -15.72 -13.66 -2.08
CA THR A 35 -15.85 -12.98 -3.37
C THR A 35 -14.91 -13.52 -4.47
N THR A 36 -14.09 -14.54 -4.17
CA THR A 36 -13.15 -15.16 -5.12
C THR A 36 -13.27 -16.69 -5.10
N GLU A 37 -12.47 -17.40 -4.30
CA GLU A 37 -12.39 -18.86 -4.21
C GLU A 37 -13.75 -19.53 -3.91
N LEU A 38 -14.49 -19.01 -2.92
CA LEU A 38 -15.79 -19.57 -2.55
C LEU A 38 -16.87 -19.16 -3.55
N ALA A 39 -16.76 -17.97 -4.15
CA ALA A 39 -17.62 -17.55 -5.25
C ALA A 39 -17.45 -18.46 -6.47
N PHE A 40 -16.23 -18.87 -6.80
CA PHE A 40 -15.95 -19.80 -7.90
C PHE A 40 -16.75 -21.09 -7.78
N GLY A 41 -16.89 -21.63 -6.56
CA GLY A 41 -17.74 -22.81 -6.32
C GLY A 41 -19.23 -22.61 -6.61
N ARG A 42 -19.72 -21.35 -6.58
CA ARG A 42 -21.13 -21.01 -6.82
C ARG A 42 -21.39 -20.55 -8.25
N VAL A 43 -20.46 -19.83 -8.86
CA VAL A 43 -20.67 -19.14 -10.14
C VAL A 43 -19.78 -19.60 -11.28
N GLY A 44 -18.65 -20.23 -10.95
CA GLY A 44 -17.71 -20.81 -11.91
C GLY A 44 -18.12 -22.20 -12.38
N ARG A 45 -17.25 -22.84 -13.16
CA ARG A 45 -17.43 -24.22 -13.64
C ARG A 45 -16.73 -25.19 -12.69
N ALA A 46 -17.33 -25.42 -11.52
CA ALA A 46 -16.73 -26.20 -10.45
C ALA A 46 -16.41 -27.67 -10.82
N ASP A 47 -17.07 -28.20 -11.86
CA ASP A 47 -16.89 -29.57 -12.36
C ASP A 47 -15.91 -29.67 -13.55
N ALA A 48 -15.33 -28.55 -14.00
CA ALA A 48 -14.39 -28.57 -15.11
C ALA A 48 -13.08 -29.30 -14.72
N PRO A 49 -12.36 -29.94 -15.68
CA PRO A 49 -11.11 -30.64 -15.38
C PRO A 49 -10.04 -29.75 -14.70
N TRP A 50 -10.03 -28.45 -15.01
CA TRP A 50 -9.12 -27.45 -14.42
C TRP A 50 -9.60 -26.85 -13.10
N ALA A 51 -10.81 -27.19 -12.61
CA ALA A 51 -11.47 -26.50 -11.50
C ALA A 51 -10.69 -26.57 -10.18
N ALA A 52 -10.00 -27.68 -9.92
CA ALA A 52 -9.15 -27.82 -8.73
C ALA A 52 -7.99 -26.80 -8.74
N LYS A 53 -7.30 -26.64 -9.88
CA LYS A 53 -6.22 -25.66 -10.04
C LYS A 53 -6.74 -24.23 -9.93
N ALA A 54 -7.88 -23.93 -10.57
CA ALA A 54 -8.54 -22.63 -10.45
C ALA A 54 -8.89 -22.28 -8.99
N ARG A 55 -9.45 -23.23 -8.24
CA ARG A 55 -9.77 -23.04 -6.82
C ARG A 55 -8.52 -22.75 -6.00
N THR A 56 -7.43 -23.50 -6.19
CA THR A 56 -6.16 -23.24 -5.51
C THR A 56 -5.62 -21.86 -5.84
N ALA A 57 -5.61 -21.48 -7.12
CA ALA A 57 -5.12 -20.18 -7.57
C ALA A 57 -5.92 -19.01 -6.96
N LEU A 58 -7.27 -19.10 -6.99
CA LEU A 58 -8.14 -18.09 -6.39
C LEU A 58 -8.03 -18.04 -4.86
N GLY A 59 -7.81 -19.17 -4.20
CA GLY A 59 -7.58 -19.22 -2.75
C GLY A 59 -6.26 -18.56 -2.33
N LEU A 60 -5.19 -18.76 -3.09
CA LEU A 60 -3.92 -18.04 -2.90
C LEU A 60 -4.12 -16.54 -3.12
N ARG A 61 -4.81 -16.17 -4.21
CA ARG A 61 -5.08 -14.76 -4.52
C ARG A 61 -5.92 -14.09 -3.43
N ALA A 62 -6.92 -14.79 -2.88
CA ALA A 62 -7.72 -14.29 -1.77
C ALA A 62 -6.87 -13.94 -0.54
N LYS A 63 -5.90 -14.79 -0.19
CA LYS A 63 -4.98 -14.55 0.94
C LYS A 63 -4.07 -13.35 0.71
N GLU A 64 -3.56 -13.20 -0.52
CA GLU A 64 -2.75 -12.04 -0.90
C GLU A 64 -3.56 -10.75 -0.79
N MET A 65 -4.79 -10.74 -1.33
CA MET A 65 -5.67 -9.57 -1.25
C MET A 65 -6.11 -9.24 0.19
N ALA A 66 -6.21 -10.24 1.06
CA ALA A 66 -6.52 -10.03 2.47
C ALA A 66 -5.32 -9.46 3.28
N THR A 67 -4.11 -9.47 2.71
CA THR A 67 -2.91 -8.92 3.37
C THR A 67 -2.93 -7.40 3.25
N ARG A 68 -3.31 -6.72 4.34
CA ARG A 68 -3.42 -5.26 4.44
C ARG A 68 -2.04 -4.66 4.66
N SER A 69 -1.34 -4.26 3.58
CA SER A 69 -0.03 -3.62 3.70
C SER A 69 0.09 -2.38 2.81
N PRO A 70 0.29 -1.19 3.38
CA PRO A 70 0.57 0.02 2.61
C PRO A 70 1.99 0.04 2.03
N PHE A 71 2.89 -0.83 2.51
CA PHE A 71 4.31 -0.89 2.12
C PHE A 71 4.65 -2.09 1.25
N ALA A 72 3.70 -3.01 1.07
CA ALA A 72 3.84 -4.12 0.16
C ALA A 72 3.73 -3.60 -1.27
N SER A 73 4.87 -3.30 -1.87
CA SER A 73 5.04 -3.41 -3.31
C SER A 73 5.14 -4.90 -3.68
N HIS A 74 4.12 -5.71 -3.35
CA HIS A 74 4.00 -7.01 -4.01
C HIS A 74 3.51 -6.73 -5.40
N SER A 75 4.47 -6.66 -6.32
CA SER A 75 4.17 -6.72 -7.72
C SER A 75 3.47 -8.09 -7.96
N PRO A 76 2.24 -8.12 -8.51
CA PRO A 76 1.42 -9.34 -8.62
C PRO A 76 2.09 -10.58 -9.24
N GLU A 77 3.22 -10.43 -9.91
CA GLU A 77 4.02 -11.49 -10.54
C GLU A 77 4.81 -12.37 -9.57
N ASP A 78 5.29 -11.83 -8.45
CA ASP A 78 6.08 -12.59 -7.47
C ASP A 78 5.19 -13.26 -6.41
N ALA A 79 3.88 -13.11 -6.56
CA ALA A 79 2.90 -13.62 -5.62
C ALA A 79 2.68 -15.15 -5.85
N PRO A 80 2.52 -15.96 -4.80
CA PRO A 80 2.28 -17.41 -4.94
C PRO A 80 1.11 -17.76 -5.88
N SER A 81 0.10 -16.90 -5.97
CA SER A 81 -1.02 -17.08 -6.89
C SER A 81 -0.62 -17.01 -8.37
N ALA A 82 0.42 -16.26 -8.75
CA ALA A 82 0.79 -16.05 -10.15
C ALA A 82 1.12 -17.38 -10.87
N ALA A 83 1.94 -18.23 -10.26
CA ALA A 83 2.28 -19.54 -10.80
C ALA A 83 1.06 -20.49 -10.84
N ALA A 84 0.22 -20.46 -9.80
CA ALA A 84 -1.00 -21.26 -9.76
C ALA A 84 -2.04 -20.83 -10.82
N LEU A 85 -2.17 -19.52 -11.06
CA LEU A 85 -3.00 -18.95 -12.11
C LEU A 85 -2.49 -19.38 -13.49
N ALA A 86 -1.19 -19.26 -13.75
CA ALA A 86 -0.57 -19.69 -15.00
C ALA A 86 -0.79 -21.20 -15.25
N ALA A 87 -0.63 -22.04 -14.22
CA ALA A 87 -0.86 -23.48 -14.32
C ALA A 87 -2.33 -23.83 -14.59
N ALA A 88 -3.29 -23.06 -14.04
CA ALA A 88 -4.71 -23.26 -14.34
C ALA A 88 -5.03 -22.87 -15.79
N VAL A 89 -4.52 -21.73 -16.27
CA VAL A 89 -4.73 -21.26 -17.65
C VAL A 89 -4.09 -22.20 -18.67
N ALA A 90 -2.92 -22.77 -18.37
CA ALA A 90 -2.26 -23.76 -19.23
C ALA A 90 -3.11 -25.04 -19.43
N ASP A 91 -3.93 -25.42 -18.45
CA ASP A 91 -4.90 -26.52 -18.53
C ASP A 91 -6.21 -26.14 -19.24
N GLY A 92 -6.28 -24.94 -19.83
CA GLY A 92 -7.47 -24.44 -20.53
C GLY A 92 -8.53 -23.83 -19.62
N CYS A 93 -8.16 -23.35 -18.43
CA CYS A 93 -9.09 -22.63 -17.55
C CYS A 93 -9.59 -21.34 -18.21
N ASP A 94 -10.90 -21.26 -18.46
CA ASP A 94 -11.58 -20.11 -19.03
C ASP A 94 -12.35 -19.27 -17.98
N ASP A 95 -12.15 -19.55 -16.68
CA ASP A 95 -12.82 -18.81 -15.61
C ASP A 95 -12.47 -17.30 -15.68
N PRO A 96 -13.47 -16.39 -15.67
CA PRO A 96 -13.24 -14.96 -15.81
C PRO A 96 -12.29 -14.34 -14.79
N LEU A 97 -12.38 -14.73 -13.51
CA LEU A 97 -11.50 -14.16 -12.47
C LEU A 97 -10.09 -14.74 -12.57
N VAL A 98 -9.94 -16.02 -12.91
CA VAL A 98 -8.62 -16.61 -13.15
C VAL A 98 -7.93 -15.90 -14.32
N GLN A 99 -8.65 -15.70 -15.44
CA GLN A 99 -8.14 -14.99 -16.61
C GLN A 99 -7.74 -13.55 -16.28
N TYR A 100 -8.58 -12.83 -15.53
CA TYR A 100 -8.28 -11.47 -15.10
C TYR A 100 -7.06 -11.38 -14.19
N PHE A 101 -6.98 -12.19 -13.13
CA PHE A 101 -5.84 -12.16 -12.22
C PHE A 101 -4.55 -12.64 -12.89
N HIS A 102 -4.64 -13.62 -13.80
CA HIS A 102 -3.50 -14.05 -14.59
C HIS A 102 -2.96 -12.90 -15.45
N LEU A 103 -3.83 -12.14 -16.13
CA LEU A 103 -3.41 -10.95 -16.88
C LEU A 103 -2.75 -9.91 -15.95
N GLN A 104 -3.30 -9.65 -14.77
CA GLN A 104 -2.67 -8.70 -13.83
C GLN A 104 -1.25 -9.14 -13.43
N ALA A 105 -1.06 -10.43 -13.13
CA ALA A 105 0.25 -10.99 -12.82
C ALA A 105 1.22 -10.88 -14.01
N GLN A 106 0.79 -11.24 -15.22
CA GLN A 106 1.62 -11.12 -16.42
C GLN A 106 2.00 -9.67 -16.74
N ARG A 107 1.07 -8.73 -16.57
CA ARG A 107 1.32 -7.30 -16.81
C ARG A 107 2.36 -6.75 -15.83
N ALA A 108 2.21 -7.09 -14.56
CA ALA A 108 3.14 -6.65 -13.55
C ALA A 108 4.55 -7.25 -13.78
N ALA A 109 4.63 -8.50 -14.25
CA ALA A 109 5.87 -9.14 -14.72
C ALA A 109 6.48 -8.53 -16.00
N GLY A 110 5.80 -7.61 -16.70
CA GLY A 110 6.19 -7.16 -18.03
C GLY A 110 6.12 -8.25 -19.11
N ALA A 111 5.40 -9.34 -18.85
CA ALA A 111 5.30 -10.50 -19.75
C ALA A 111 4.26 -10.33 -20.87
N VAL A 112 3.44 -9.28 -20.82
CA VAL A 112 2.47 -8.96 -21.88
C VAL A 112 3.11 -8.00 -22.88
N PRO A 113 3.21 -8.36 -24.18
CA PRO A 113 3.70 -7.44 -25.21
C PRO A 113 2.90 -6.13 -25.22
N PRO A 114 3.55 -4.95 -25.28
CA PRO A 114 2.87 -3.66 -25.21
C PRO A 114 1.71 -3.49 -26.20
N ASP A 115 1.85 -4.02 -27.42
CA ASP A 115 0.85 -3.99 -28.48
C ASP A 115 -0.40 -4.84 -28.18
N ARG A 116 -0.29 -5.80 -27.25
CA ARG A 116 -1.40 -6.69 -26.84
C ARG A 116 -2.08 -6.29 -25.55
N VAL A 117 -1.47 -5.42 -24.73
CA VAL A 117 -1.96 -5.07 -23.40
C VAL A 117 -3.42 -4.61 -23.43
N LEU A 118 -3.76 -3.67 -24.31
CA LEU A 118 -5.11 -3.14 -24.38
C LEU A 118 -6.13 -4.17 -24.88
N ALA A 119 -5.77 -5.00 -25.88
CA ALA A 119 -6.64 -6.02 -26.42
C ALA A 119 -6.99 -7.09 -25.37
N GLU A 120 -5.99 -7.57 -24.62
CA GLU A 120 -6.20 -8.52 -23.54
C GLU A 120 -7.00 -7.89 -22.39
N ALA A 121 -6.70 -6.64 -22.00
CA ALA A 121 -7.44 -5.94 -20.97
C ALA A 121 -8.93 -5.82 -21.31
N ARG A 122 -9.28 -5.51 -22.57
CA ARG A 122 -10.67 -5.48 -23.06
C ARG A 122 -11.32 -6.86 -22.93
N ARG A 123 -10.66 -7.91 -23.45
CA ARG A 123 -11.17 -9.28 -23.45
C ARG A 123 -11.47 -9.76 -22.03
N VAL A 124 -10.49 -9.71 -21.11
CA VAL A 124 -10.67 -10.23 -19.75
C VAL A 124 -11.66 -9.41 -18.94
N THR A 125 -11.70 -8.08 -19.13
CA THR A 125 -12.66 -7.23 -18.43
C THR A 125 -14.07 -7.51 -18.89
N GLN A 126 -14.28 -7.75 -20.19
CA GLN A 126 -15.57 -8.16 -20.71
C GLN A 126 -15.99 -9.54 -20.15
N LEU A 127 -15.09 -10.52 -20.07
CA LEU A 127 -15.36 -11.81 -19.41
C LEU A 127 -15.81 -11.62 -17.95
N VAL A 128 -15.11 -10.78 -17.18
CA VAL A 128 -15.47 -10.50 -15.78
C VAL A 128 -16.80 -9.76 -15.69
N TRP A 129 -17.05 -8.80 -16.59
CA TRP A 129 -18.29 -8.04 -16.66
C TRP A 129 -19.51 -8.95 -16.87
N ASP A 130 -19.41 -9.88 -17.82
CA ASP A 130 -20.47 -10.83 -18.18
C ASP A 130 -20.63 -11.97 -17.17
N SER A 131 -19.67 -12.14 -16.27
CA SER A 131 -19.69 -13.18 -15.24
C SER A 131 -20.75 -12.91 -14.14
N ARG A 132 -20.99 -13.92 -13.30
CA ARG A 132 -21.83 -13.79 -12.10
C ARG A 132 -21.03 -13.50 -10.82
N TYR A 133 -19.73 -13.18 -10.93
CA TYR A 133 -18.94 -12.77 -9.77
C TYR A 133 -19.45 -11.44 -9.18
N ALA A 134 -19.11 -11.18 -7.92
CA ALA A 134 -19.57 -10.00 -7.20
C ALA A 134 -19.15 -8.70 -7.90
N ASP A 135 -20.03 -7.69 -7.86
CA ASP A 135 -19.76 -6.35 -8.41
C ASP A 135 -18.49 -5.72 -7.81
N ALA A 136 -18.18 -6.06 -6.55
CA ALA A 136 -16.93 -5.69 -5.87
C ALA A 136 -15.65 -6.25 -6.54
N ARG A 137 -15.74 -7.26 -7.42
CA ARG A 137 -14.63 -7.72 -8.26
C ARG A 137 -14.68 -7.12 -9.66
N LYS A 138 -15.87 -6.96 -10.22
CA LYS A 138 -16.07 -6.34 -11.54
C LYS A 138 -15.52 -4.91 -11.57
N ILE A 139 -15.72 -4.14 -10.51
CA ILE A 139 -15.30 -2.73 -10.47
C ILE A 139 -13.78 -2.56 -10.59
N HIS A 140 -12.99 -3.47 -10.01
CA HIS A 140 -11.53 -3.46 -10.16
C HIS A 140 -11.09 -3.77 -11.59
N ALA A 141 -11.74 -4.73 -12.25
CA ALA A 141 -11.48 -5.02 -13.65
C ALA A 141 -11.80 -3.82 -14.55
N VAL A 142 -12.95 -3.17 -14.32
CA VAL A 142 -13.35 -1.96 -15.05
C VAL A 142 -12.39 -0.79 -14.79
N HIS A 143 -11.99 -0.55 -13.53
CA HIS A 143 -11.04 0.50 -13.19
C HIS A 143 -9.69 0.29 -13.91
N ASN A 144 -9.15 -0.93 -13.87
CA ASN A 144 -7.89 -1.26 -14.52
C ASN A 144 -7.98 -1.14 -16.04
N LEU A 145 -9.11 -1.53 -16.66
CA LEU A 145 -9.34 -1.30 -18.08
C LEU A 145 -9.36 0.19 -18.42
N LEU A 146 -10.07 1.01 -17.64
CA LEU A 146 -10.11 2.47 -17.87
C LEU A 146 -8.70 3.07 -17.83
N ALA A 147 -7.83 2.61 -16.92
CA ALA A 147 -6.44 3.07 -16.89
C ALA A 147 -5.73 2.75 -18.22
N GLN A 148 -5.94 1.56 -18.77
CA GLN A 148 -5.37 1.16 -20.06
C GLN A 148 -5.97 1.91 -21.25
N LEU A 149 -7.27 2.16 -21.25
CA LEU A 149 -7.94 2.94 -22.29
C LEU A 149 -7.38 4.38 -22.36
N HIS A 150 -7.15 5.00 -21.21
CA HIS A 150 -6.54 6.33 -21.15
C HIS A 150 -5.07 6.32 -21.58
N GLU A 151 -4.28 5.38 -21.07
CA GLU A 151 -2.86 5.22 -21.42
C GLU A 151 -2.64 5.04 -22.93
N HIS A 152 -3.50 4.24 -23.58
CA HIS A 152 -3.43 3.95 -25.01
C HIS A 152 -4.27 4.89 -25.88
N ARG A 153 -4.88 5.94 -25.30
CA ARG A 153 -5.70 6.93 -26.02
C ARG A 153 -6.81 6.28 -26.88
N ALA A 154 -7.54 5.34 -26.28
CA ALA A 154 -8.67 4.67 -26.92
C ALA A 154 -9.79 5.66 -27.33
N PRO A 155 -10.72 5.26 -28.23
CA PRO A 155 -11.85 6.09 -28.63
C PRO A 155 -12.68 6.62 -27.44
N ALA A 156 -13.11 7.87 -27.52
CA ALA A 156 -13.78 8.57 -26.42
C ALA A 156 -15.13 7.96 -26.02
N ASP A 157 -15.86 7.39 -26.98
CA ASP A 157 -17.12 6.67 -26.79
C ASP A 157 -16.94 5.35 -26.02
N GLU A 158 -15.84 4.64 -26.27
CA GLU A 158 -15.48 3.45 -25.50
C GLU A 158 -15.14 3.81 -24.06
N ILE A 159 -14.31 4.84 -23.85
CA ILE A 159 -13.98 5.36 -22.51
C ILE A 159 -15.27 5.74 -21.78
N ALA A 160 -16.14 6.52 -22.40
CA ALA A 160 -17.41 6.95 -21.80
C ALA A 160 -18.32 5.77 -21.42
N THR A 161 -18.33 4.71 -22.24
CA THR A 161 -19.11 3.48 -21.97
C THR A 161 -18.61 2.78 -20.71
N TRP A 162 -17.30 2.55 -20.60
CA TRP A 162 -16.72 1.91 -19.43
C TRP A 162 -16.75 2.81 -18.20
N ASP A 163 -16.72 4.13 -18.39
CA ASP A 163 -16.87 5.10 -17.31
C ASP A 163 -18.26 5.02 -16.68
N LYS A 164 -19.30 4.98 -17.52
CA LYS A 164 -20.67 4.77 -17.05
C LYS A 164 -20.80 3.46 -16.26
N ARG A 165 -20.22 2.37 -16.76
CA ARG A 165 -20.19 1.06 -16.08
C ARG A 165 -19.46 1.13 -14.73
N PHE A 166 -18.36 1.87 -14.64
CA PHE A 166 -17.66 2.10 -13.38
C PHE A 166 -18.57 2.78 -12.35
N TRP A 167 -19.27 3.86 -12.73
CA TRP A 167 -20.16 4.58 -11.81
C TRP A 167 -21.39 3.77 -11.40
N GLU A 168 -21.94 2.95 -12.30
CA GLU A 168 -23.01 2.00 -11.98
C GLU A 168 -22.56 0.98 -10.93
N LEU A 169 -21.38 0.39 -11.11
CA LEU A 169 -20.81 -0.55 -10.14
C LEU A 169 -20.47 0.14 -8.82
N LEU A 170 -19.85 1.34 -8.85
CA LEU A 170 -19.49 2.06 -7.63
C LEU A 170 -20.74 2.36 -6.81
N THR A 171 -21.84 2.78 -7.45
CA THR A 171 -23.12 3.03 -6.77
C THR A 171 -23.62 1.78 -6.05
N LYS A 172 -23.56 0.61 -6.69
CA LYS A 172 -24.02 -0.66 -6.10
C LYS A 172 -23.09 -1.14 -4.97
N VAL A 173 -21.79 -1.16 -5.22
CA VAL A 173 -20.77 -1.64 -4.26
C VAL A 173 -20.77 -0.76 -3.01
N SER A 174 -21.00 0.55 -3.16
CA SER A 174 -21.03 1.47 -2.02
C SER A 174 -22.21 1.26 -1.08
N ALA A 175 -23.28 0.59 -1.53
CA ALA A 175 -24.49 0.36 -0.74
C ALA A 175 -24.31 -0.73 0.34
N ASP A 176 -23.33 -1.62 0.18
CA ASP A 176 -23.08 -2.72 1.11
C ASP A 176 -22.28 -2.22 2.33
N PRO A 177 -22.88 -2.16 3.54
CA PRO A 177 -22.25 -1.57 4.72
C PRO A 177 -21.18 -2.46 5.37
N ASP A 178 -20.88 -3.65 4.81
CA ASP A 178 -19.80 -4.49 5.31
C ASP A 178 -18.48 -3.70 5.46
N PRO A 179 -17.83 -3.71 6.64
CA PRO A 179 -16.64 -2.89 6.88
C PRO A 179 -15.49 -3.16 5.92
N VAL A 180 -15.28 -4.43 5.52
CA VAL A 180 -14.21 -4.79 4.57
C VAL A 180 -14.55 -4.27 3.17
N ASN A 181 -15.81 -4.34 2.78
CA ASN A 181 -16.26 -3.72 1.54
C ASN A 181 -16.11 -2.19 1.56
N GLN A 182 -16.39 -1.54 2.69
CA GLN A 182 -16.25 -0.09 2.83
C GLN A 182 -14.78 0.37 2.77
N ASP A 183 -13.85 -0.39 3.36
CA ASP A 183 -12.41 -0.18 3.16
C ASP A 183 -12.03 -0.28 1.67
N ASN A 184 -12.56 -1.28 0.96
CA ASN A 184 -12.36 -1.46 -0.48
C ASN A 184 -12.95 -0.29 -1.30
N VAL A 185 -14.10 0.26 -0.91
CA VAL A 185 -14.69 1.46 -1.54
C VAL A 185 -13.78 2.67 -1.36
N ILE A 186 -13.25 2.90 -0.15
CA ILE A 186 -12.33 4.02 0.14
C ILE A 186 -11.06 3.93 -0.71
N GLU A 187 -10.50 2.72 -0.86
CA GLU A 187 -9.34 2.49 -1.73
C GLU A 187 -9.67 2.79 -3.21
N LEU A 188 -10.77 2.22 -3.73
CA LEU A 188 -11.21 2.39 -5.12
C LEU A 188 -11.42 3.86 -5.49
N VAL A 189 -12.10 4.65 -4.64
CA VAL A 189 -12.33 6.07 -4.94
C VAL A 189 -11.04 6.88 -4.88
N THR A 190 -10.08 6.48 -4.04
CA THR A 190 -8.76 7.10 -3.97
C THR A 190 -7.95 6.81 -5.25
N LEU A 191 -8.01 5.58 -5.76
CA LEU A 191 -7.38 5.21 -7.04
C LEU A 191 -8.03 5.95 -8.21
N ARG A 192 -9.37 6.03 -8.22
CA ARG A 192 -10.14 6.73 -9.24
C ARG A 192 -9.83 8.23 -9.29
N GLU A 193 -9.69 8.88 -8.13
CA GLU A 193 -9.28 10.28 -8.06
C GLU A 193 -7.87 10.46 -8.63
N ARG A 194 -6.89 9.62 -8.24
CA ARG A 194 -5.52 9.65 -8.78
C ARG A 194 -5.50 9.46 -10.30
N GLN A 195 -6.28 8.52 -10.83
CA GLN A 195 -6.42 8.31 -12.26
C GLN A 195 -6.95 9.57 -12.96
N SER A 196 -7.98 10.20 -12.38
CA SER A 196 -8.56 11.45 -12.91
C SER A 196 -7.52 12.58 -12.97
N MET A 197 -6.68 12.69 -11.93
CA MET A 197 -5.56 13.64 -11.90
C MET A 197 -4.50 13.35 -12.97
N SER A 198 -4.12 12.08 -13.16
CA SER A 198 -3.16 11.70 -14.22
C SER A 198 -3.68 12.00 -15.63
N ALA A 199 -4.99 12.03 -15.81
CA ALA A 199 -5.66 12.45 -17.05
C ALA A 199 -5.83 13.98 -17.17
N GLY A 200 -5.25 14.78 -16.28
CA GLY A 200 -5.31 16.24 -16.30
C GLY A 200 -6.64 16.84 -15.81
N ARG A 201 -7.52 16.06 -15.18
CA ARG A 201 -8.78 16.56 -14.59
C ARG A 201 -8.52 17.23 -13.25
N SER A 202 -9.43 18.12 -12.84
CA SER A 202 -9.40 18.74 -11.51
C SER A 202 -9.74 17.74 -10.41
N ARG A 203 -8.97 17.74 -9.31
CA ARG A 203 -9.22 16.89 -8.12
C ARG A 203 -10.60 17.18 -7.53
N GLN A 204 -10.97 18.46 -7.47
CA GLN A 204 -12.25 18.89 -6.93
C GLN A 204 -13.41 18.29 -7.73
N LYS A 205 -13.38 18.39 -9.07
CA LYS A 205 -14.42 17.81 -9.93
C LYS A 205 -14.51 16.29 -9.78
N ALA A 206 -13.36 15.61 -9.72
CA ALA A 206 -13.32 14.17 -9.49
C ALA A 206 -13.96 13.80 -8.14
N HIS A 207 -13.67 14.57 -7.08
CA HIS A 207 -14.26 14.37 -5.78
C HIS A 207 -15.77 14.63 -5.76
N GLU A 208 -16.26 15.68 -6.42
CA GLU A 208 -17.70 15.99 -6.53
C GLU A 208 -18.48 14.82 -7.16
N GLU A 209 -17.96 14.23 -8.23
CA GLU A 209 -18.54 13.04 -8.87
C GLU A 209 -18.53 11.82 -7.93
N ILE A 210 -17.40 11.57 -7.25
CA ILE A 210 -17.26 10.52 -6.24
C ILE A 210 -18.28 10.71 -5.12
N ALA A 211 -18.34 11.90 -4.52
CA ALA A 211 -19.22 12.21 -3.39
C ALA A 211 -20.70 12.07 -3.78
N ALA A 212 -21.08 12.51 -4.98
CA ALA A 212 -22.42 12.32 -5.51
C ALA A 212 -22.76 10.84 -5.69
N CYS A 213 -21.84 10.04 -6.23
CA CYS A 213 -22.01 8.61 -6.41
C CYS A 213 -22.14 7.87 -5.06
N LEU A 214 -21.25 8.13 -4.09
CA LEU A 214 -21.31 7.53 -2.76
C LEU A 214 -22.61 7.88 -2.04
N LYS A 215 -23.07 9.13 -2.13
CA LYS A 215 -24.36 9.55 -1.57
C LYS A 215 -25.53 8.84 -2.25
N LYS A 216 -25.53 8.76 -3.59
CA LYS A 216 -26.57 8.06 -4.37
C LYS A 216 -26.62 6.57 -4.05
N GLY A 217 -25.47 5.93 -3.86
CA GLY A 217 -25.35 4.52 -3.51
C GLY A 217 -25.74 4.21 -2.07
N GLY A 218 -25.94 5.21 -1.21
CA GLY A 218 -26.25 4.98 0.19
C GLY A 218 -25.05 4.54 1.02
N ALA A 219 -23.82 4.94 0.63
CA ALA A 219 -22.63 4.65 1.41
C ALA A 219 -22.78 5.18 2.85
N PRO A 220 -22.35 4.40 3.87
CA PRO A 220 -22.32 4.85 5.26
C PRO A 220 -21.76 6.26 5.40
N GLU A 221 -22.37 7.07 6.26
CA GLU A 221 -21.96 8.46 6.44
C GLU A 221 -20.50 8.57 6.89
N ALA A 222 -20.05 7.68 7.77
CA ALA A 222 -18.64 7.58 8.19
C ALA A 222 -17.70 7.41 6.98
N THR A 223 -18.02 6.50 6.04
CA THR A 223 -17.26 6.33 4.80
C THR A 223 -17.22 7.60 3.97
N ARG A 224 -18.37 8.24 3.74
CA ARG A 224 -18.45 9.46 2.92
C ARG A 224 -17.63 10.60 3.51
N LEU A 225 -17.68 10.76 4.83
CA LEU A 225 -16.91 11.77 5.57
C LEU A 225 -15.40 11.45 5.56
N ALA A 226 -15.00 10.18 5.72
CA ALA A 226 -13.61 9.76 5.60
C ALA A 226 -13.04 10.02 4.20
N VAL A 227 -13.81 9.72 3.15
CA VAL A 227 -13.44 10.03 1.75
C VAL A 227 -13.28 11.54 1.54
N ARG A 228 -14.21 12.35 2.08
CA ARG A 228 -14.11 13.83 2.02
C ARG A 228 -12.86 14.33 2.71
N GLY A 229 -12.59 13.89 3.93
CA GLY A 229 -11.40 14.28 4.68
C GLY A 229 -10.10 13.93 3.97
N ALA A 230 -9.99 12.71 3.46
CA ALA A 230 -8.82 12.26 2.70
C ALA A 230 -8.62 13.06 1.39
N PHE A 231 -9.72 13.40 0.69
CA PHE A 231 -9.69 14.32 -0.45
C PHE A 231 -9.16 15.70 -0.05
N LEU A 232 -9.71 16.30 1.01
CA LEU A 232 -9.35 17.64 1.46
C LEU A 232 -7.87 17.74 1.87
N ILE A 233 -7.31 16.69 2.48
CA ILE A 233 -5.87 16.59 2.74
C ILE A 233 -5.08 16.69 1.44
N ARG A 234 -5.39 15.85 0.44
CA ARG A 234 -4.68 15.86 -0.84
C ARG A 234 -4.86 17.20 -1.58
N TYR A 235 -6.06 17.77 -1.49
CA TYR A 235 -6.36 19.06 -2.10
C TYR A 235 -5.65 20.22 -1.41
N ALA A 236 -5.43 20.14 -0.10
CA ALA A 236 -4.58 21.08 0.63
C ALA A 236 -3.13 21.02 0.09
N TRP A 237 -2.57 19.81 -0.04
CA TRP A 237 -1.20 19.62 -0.54
C TRP A 237 -1.03 20.08 -1.99
N ASP A 238 -2.04 19.93 -2.85
CA ASP A 238 -2.01 20.48 -4.20
C ASP A 238 -1.86 22.01 -4.22
N ALA A 239 -2.52 22.73 -3.29
CA ALA A 239 -2.38 24.19 -3.21
C ALA A 239 -1.07 24.65 -2.57
N ARG A 240 -0.62 23.96 -1.52
CA ARG A 240 0.66 24.26 -0.86
C ARG A 240 1.85 23.99 -1.80
N GLY A 241 1.73 22.94 -2.60
CA GLY A 241 2.85 22.31 -3.28
C GLY A 241 3.70 21.45 -2.33
N TYR A 242 4.59 20.67 -2.93
CA TYR A 242 5.45 19.70 -2.23
C TYR A 242 6.86 20.23 -1.95
N GLY A 243 7.10 21.52 -2.19
CA GLY A 243 8.36 22.19 -1.91
C GLY A 243 8.57 22.51 -0.43
N TYR A 244 9.77 23.04 -0.13
CA TYR A 244 10.13 23.51 1.21
C TYR A 244 9.19 24.63 1.69
N ALA A 245 9.04 24.77 3.00
CA ALA A 245 8.11 25.74 3.59
C ALA A 245 8.37 27.20 3.13
N ASN A 246 9.64 27.55 2.90
CA ASN A 246 10.06 28.87 2.43
C ASN A 246 9.80 29.11 0.92
N THR A 247 9.34 28.11 0.17
CA THR A 247 8.98 28.25 -1.26
C THR A 247 7.47 28.33 -1.50
N VAL A 248 6.65 28.26 -0.44
CA VAL A 248 5.19 28.25 -0.54
C VAL A 248 4.65 29.68 -0.54
N THR A 249 3.72 29.98 -1.44
CA THR A 249 3.09 31.31 -1.54
C THR A 249 2.12 31.57 -0.37
N PRO A 250 1.82 32.84 -0.03
CA PRO A 250 0.82 33.16 0.99
C PRO A 250 -0.55 32.55 0.70
N ASP A 251 -0.98 32.56 -0.57
CA ASP A 251 -2.23 31.96 -0.99
C ASP A 251 -2.23 30.42 -0.88
N GLY A 252 -1.10 29.77 -1.23
CA GLY A 252 -0.91 28.34 -1.03
C GLY A 252 -1.02 27.94 0.45
N TRP A 253 -0.45 28.75 1.36
CA TRP A 253 -0.59 28.55 2.81
C TRP A 253 -2.03 28.74 3.30
N ARG A 254 -2.73 29.77 2.82
CA ARG A 254 -4.13 30.02 3.17
C ARG A 254 -5.01 28.84 2.77
N GLN A 255 -4.97 28.44 1.50
CA GLN A 255 -5.77 27.32 0.99
C GLN A 255 -5.41 25.99 1.67
N PHE A 256 -4.12 25.78 1.99
CA PHE A 256 -3.68 24.61 2.76
C PHE A 256 -4.34 24.57 4.14
N SER A 257 -4.30 25.69 4.87
CA SER A 257 -4.88 25.78 6.22
C SER A 257 -6.41 25.61 6.21
N GLU A 258 -7.11 26.30 5.30
CA GLU A 258 -8.58 26.23 5.17
C GLU A 258 -9.03 24.79 4.87
N ARG A 259 -8.40 24.14 3.88
CA ARG A 259 -8.76 22.77 3.49
C ARG A 259 -8.44 21.75 4.58
N LEU A 260 -7.35 21.92 5.33
CA LEU A 260 -7.05 21.04 6.45
C LEU A 260 -8.02 21.25 7.62
N ALA A 261 -8.56 22.45 7.83
CA ALA A 261 -9.62 22.69 8.81
C ALA A 261 -10.90 21.94 8.43
N GLU A 262 -11.33 22.02 7.18
CA GLU A 262 -12.47 21.24 6.69
C GLU A 262 -12.21 19.72 6.76
N ALA A 263 -10.96 19.28 6.51
CA ALA A 263 -10.58 17.88 6.64
C ALA A 263 -10.71 17.42 8.10
N GLU A 264 -10.27 18.24 9.05
CA GLU A 264 -10.39 17.99 10.48
C GLU A 264 -11.86 17.81 10.91
N GLU A 265 -12.75 18.70 10.47
CA GLU A 265 -14.18 18.60 10.76
C GLU A 265 -14.77 17.30 10.19
N ALA A 266 -14.49 16.99 8.92
CA ALA A 266 -15.01 15.80 8.27
C ALA A 266 -14.50 14.51 8.92
N LEU A 267 -13.20 14.43 9.25
CA LEU A 267 -12.58 13.24 9.84
C LEU A 267 -13.00 13.05 11.30
N THR A 268 -13.19 14.13 12.06
CA THR A 268 -13.74 14.06 13.42
C THR A 268 -15.15 13.48 13.38
N ALA A 269 -16.02 14.05 12.54
CA ALA A 269 -17.38 13.53 12.36
C ALA A 269 -17.38 12.08 11.86
N ALA A 270 -16.48 11.70 10.94
CA ALA A 270 -16.36 10.32 10.48
C ALA A 270 -16.04 9.35 11.63
N HIS A 271 -15.08 9.72 12.48
CA HIS A 271 -14.68 8.91 13.63
C HIS A 271 -15.80 8.82 14.68
N GLU A 272 -16.53 9.90 14.94
CA GLU A 272 -17.67 9.89 15.86
C GLU A 272 -18.80 8.97 15.38
N ARG A 273 -19.02 8.86 14.06
CA ARG A 273 -20.02 7.96 13.49
C ARG A 273 -19.59 6.50 13.49
N ASP A 274 -18.31 6.22 13.27
CA ASP A 274 -17.76 4.87 13.35
C ASP A 274 -16.32 4.87 13.90
N PRO A 275 -16.15 4.75 15.23
CA PRO A 275 -14.83 4.72 15.85
C PRO A 275 -14.00 3.49 15.50
N ASN A 276 -14.63 2.42 15.01
CA ASN A 276 -13.96 1.15 14.69
C ASN A 276 -13.36 1.12 13.29
N GLN A 277 -13.68 2.10 12.45
CA GLN A 277 -13.08 2.29 11.12
C GLN A 277 -11.80 3.14 11.23
N PRO A 278 -10.62 2.60 10.90
CA PRO A 278 -9.34 3.27 11.18
C PRO A 278 -9.05 4.46 10.26
N HIS A 279 -9.68 4.54 9.08
CA HIS A 279 -9.35 5.53 8.04
C HIS A 279 -9.42 6.99 8.50
N ALA A 280 -10.44 7.33 9.30
CA ALA A 280 -10.63 8.68 9.81
C ALA A 280 -9.49 9.10 10.74
N ALA A 281 -9.24 8.29 11.78
CA ALA A 281 -8.18 8.53 12.75
C ALA A 281 -6.78 8.51 12.10
N THR A 282 -6.56 7.61 11.15
CA THR A 282 -5.29 7.54 10.40
C THR A 282 -5.03 8.80 9.59
N SER A 283 -6.05 9.29 8.87
CA SER A 283 -5.93 10.50 8.06
C SER A 283 -5.74 11.75 8.93
N MET A 284 -6.33 11.76 10.12
CA MET A 284 -6.18 12.86 11.07
C MET A 284 -4.73 13.08 11.50
N LEU A 285 -3.89 12.05 11.52
CA LEU A 285 -2.45 12.23 11.79
C LEU A 285 -1.77 13.17 10.78
N THR A 286 -2.18 13.13 9.51
CA THR A 286 -1.69 14.06 8.49
C THR A 286 -2.22 15.48 8.72
N VAL A 287 -3.46 15.60 9.19
CA VAL A 287 -4.05 16.90 9.59
C VAL A 287 -3.30 17.49 10.78
N CYS A 288 -3.04 16.70 11.83
CA CYS A 288 -2.27 17.11 13.00
C CYS A 288 -0.89 17.64 12.60
N MET A 289 -0.18 16.90 11.74
CA MET A 289 1.13 17.33 11.23
C MET A 289 1.04 18.62 10.41
N GLY A 290 0.08 18.71 9.47
CA GLY A 290 -0.06 19.88 8.59
C GLY A 290 -0.53 21.14 9.32
N ARG A 291 -1.38 21.00 10.34
CA ARG A 291 -1.92 22.11 11.14
C ARG A 291 -1.08 22.44 12.38
N SER A 292 0.02 21.72 12.59
CA SER A 292 0.88 21.89 13.78
C SER A 292 0.12 21.69 15.10
N HIS A 293 -0.78 20.70 15.15
CA HIS A 293 -1.48 20.35 16.39
C HIS A 293 -0.50 19.90 17.48
N SER A 294 -0.92 19.99 18.74
CA SER A 294 -0.09 19.58 19.87
C SER A 294 0.24 18.09 19.81
N ARG A 295 1.35 17.72 20.45
CA ARG A 295 1.77 16.32 20.56
C ARG A 295 0.65 15.44 21.13
N ASP A 296 -0.02 15.90 22.18
CA ASP A 296 -1.10 15.14 22.81
C ASP A 296 -2.29 14.88 21.88
N GLU A 297 -2.61 15.83 20.99
CA GLU A 297 -3.69 15.63 20.02
C GLU A 297 -3.30 14.59 18.96
N MET A 298 -2.07 14.66 18.45
CA MET A 298 -1.56 13.65 17.52
C MET A 298 -1.56 12.25 18.17
N GLU A 299 -1.09 12.14 19.43
CA GLU A 299 -1.06 10.87 20.16
C GLU A 299 -2.48 10.31 20.41
N ARG A 300 -3.47 11.16 20.71
CA ARG A 300 -4.88 10.74 20.83
C ARG A 300 -5.41 10.13 19.52
N TRP A 301 -5.13 10.76 18.38
CA TRP A 301 -5.55 10.23 17.08
C TRP A 301 -4.79 8.97 16.70
N PHE A 302 -3.50 8.89 17.04
CA PHE A 302 -2.71 7.69 16.83
C PHE A 302 -3.26 6.51 17.65
N GLU A 303 -3.56 6.73 18.93
CA GLU A 303 -4.17 5.72 19.78
C GLU A 303 -5.51 5.23 19.21
N ARG A 304 -6.38 6.15 18.78
CA ARG A 304 -7.66 5.81 18.11
C ARG A 304 -7.44 4.94 16.88
N ALA A 305 -6.47 5.30 16.02
CA ALA A 305 -6.16 4.55 14.81
C ALA A 305 -5.66 3.12 15.12
N MET A 306 -4.79 2.96 16.12
CA MET A 306 -4.23 1.66 16.52
C MET A 306 -5.23 0.79 17.30
N ARG A 307 -6.15 1.40 18.07
CA ARG A 307 -7.24 0.66 18.73
C ARG A 307 -8.27 0.14 17.72
N ALA A 308 -8.62 0.96 16.72
CA ALA A 308 -9.51 0.54 15.64
C ALA A 308 -8.90 -0.61 14.83
N ASP A 309 -7.59 -0.49 14.53
CA ASP A 309 -6.82 -1.44 13.74
C ASP A 309 -5.37 -1.58 14.27
N PRO A 310 -5.08 -2.64 15.05
CA PRO A 310 -3.74 -2.86 15.58
C PRO A 310 -2.66 -3.15 14.52
N ASP A 311 -3.06 -3.41 13.27
CA ASP A 311 -2.18 -3.63 12.12
C ASP A 311 -1.93 -2.37 11.28
N ASN A 312 -2.33 -1.20 11.79
CA ASN A 312 -2.30 0.04 11.04
C ASN A 312 -0.88 0.62 10.86
N ALA A 313 -0.16 0.01 9.92
CA ALA A 313 1.20 0.36 9.55
C ALA A 313 1.28 1.78 8.97
N GLN A 314 0.20 2.25 8.33
CA GLN A 314 0.12 3.62 7.81
C GLN A 314 0.11 4.64 8.95
N ALA A 315 -0.69 4.42 10.00
CA ALA A 315 -0.70 5.29 11.18
C ALA A 315 0.69 5.34 11.83
N CYS A 316 1.38 4.20 11.93
CA CYS A 316 2.75 4.14 12.42
C CYS A 316 3.70 4.98 11.54
N ALA A 317 3.66 4.84 10.21
CA ALA A 317 4.51 5.62 9.33
C ALA A 317 4.20 7.13 9.36
N THR A 318 2.92 7.52 9.45
CA THR A 318 2.53 8.93 9.52
C THR A 318 2.91 9.56 10.87
N LYS A 319 2.71 8.85 12.00
CA LYS A 319 3.23 9.31 13.29
C LYS A 319 4.75 9.44 13.25
N MET A 320 5.45 8.43 12.74
CA MET A 320 6.91 8.48 12.63
C MET A 320 7.39 9.67 11.79
N GLU A 321 6.73 9.96 10.67
CA GLU A 321 7.02 11.15 9.86
C GLU A 321 6.81 12.44 10.66
N SER A 322 5.72 12.56 11.43
CA SER A 322 5.48 13.75 12.26
C SER A 322 6.56 13.99 13.33
N LEU A 323 7.24 12.92 13.77
CA LEU A 323 8.35 12.95 14.73
C LEU A 323 9.71 13.18 14.08
N HIS A 324 9.81 13.20 12.74
CA HIS A 324 11.08 13.44 12.08
C HIS A 324 11.56 14.88 12.37
N PRO A 325 12.87 15.13 12.60
CA PRO A 325 13.41 16.46 12.93
C PRO A 325 13.20 17.59 11.91
N LYS A 326 12.74 17.25 10.71
CA LYS A 326 12.38 18.24 9.67
C LYS A 326 10.98 18.83 9.91
N TRP A 327 10.23 18.21 10.82
CA TRP A 327 8.95 18.66 11.34
C TRP A 327 9.17 19.13 12.79
N GLN A 328 8.36 18.68 13.75
CA GLN A 328 8.40 19.19 15.12
C GLN A 328 9.05 18.23 16.13
N GLY A 329 9.58 17.08 15.69
CA GLY A 329 10.17 16.09 16.58
C GLY A 329 11.69 16.21 16.72
N SER A 330 12.27 15.30 17.52
CA SER A 330 13.72 15.13 17.68
C SER A 330 14.23 13.79 17.14
N GLN A 331 15.56 13.62 17.05
CA GLN A 331 16.15 12.33 16.65
C GLN A 331 15.81 11.23 17.66
N GLU A 332 15.79 11.56 18.94
CA GLU A 332 15.45 10.66 20.05
C GLU A 332 14.00 10.19 19.91
N GLU A 333 13.04 11.09 19.70
CA GLU A 333 11.63 10.74 19.52
C GLU A 333 11.41 9.88 18.26
N TYR A 334 12.06 10.28 17.16
CA TYR A 334 11.97 9.59 15.88
C TYR A 334 12.49 8.14 15.99
N LEU A 335 13.69 7.94 16.53
CA LEU A 335 14.27 6.61 16.70
C LEU A 335 13.62 5.81 17.83
N GLY A 336 13.16 6.48 18.89
CA GLY A 336 12.41 5.87 19.98
C GLY A 336 11.11 5.27 19.49
N PHE A 337 10.33 6.01 18.69
CA PHE A 337 9.09 5.49 18.11
C PHE A 337 9.34 4.42 17.04
N ALA A 338 10.38 4.57 16.22
CA ALA A 338 10.81 3.53 15.29
C ALA A 338 11.13 2.21 16.04
N TRP A 339 11.80 2.31 17.19
CA TRP A 339 12.10 1.17 18.05
C TRP A 339 10.85 0.57 18.69
N GLN A 340 9.88 1.39 19.13
CA GLN A 340 8.57 0.89 19.58
C GLN A 340 7.89 0.02 18.50
N CYS A 341 7.85 0.50 17.25
CA CYS A 341 7.28 -0.24 16.12
C CYS A 341 7.96 -1.60 15.93
N VAL A 342 9.29 -1.64 15.97
CA VAL A 342 10.07 -2.89 15.87
C VAL A 342 9.78 -3.83 17.05
N ARG A 343 9.65 -3.30 18.27
CA ARG A 343 9.40 -4.06 19.49
C ARG A 343 8.01 -4.69 19.55
N THR A 344 7.02 -4.19 18.80
CA THR A 344 5.71 -4.84 18.69
C THR A 344 5.81 -6.26 18.17
N ARG A 345 6.84 -6.56 17.36
CA ARG A 345 6.99 -7.81 16.60
C ARG A 345 5.78 -8.16 15.73
N ASN A 346 4.90 -7.21 15.47
CA ASN A 346 3.71 -7.43 14.66
C ASN A 346 4.09 -7.45 13.17
N ALA A 347 4.68 -8.57 12.75
CA ALA A 347 5.08 -8.82 11.36
C ALA A 347 3.88 -9.10 10.45
N SER A 348 2.72 -9.45 11.01
CA SER A 348 1.48 -9.61 10.22
C SER A 348 0.96 -8.26 9.73
N GLY A 349 0.91 -7.25 10.62
CA GLY A 349 0.61 -5.86 10.26
C GLY A 349 1.80 -5.08 9.68
N LEU A 350 3.00 -5.68 9.64
CA LEU A 350 4.23 -5.07 9.12
C LEU A 350 4.65 -3.78 9.84
N LEU A 351 4.31 -3.63 11.12
CA LEU A 351 4.70 -2.46 11.94
C LEU A 351 6.22 -2.27 12.00
N PRO A 352 7.06 -3.32 12.17
CA PRO A 352 8.51 -3.16 12.08
C PRO A 352 8.97 -2.62 10.71
N LEU A 353 8.28 -2.96 9.62
CA LEU A 353 8.61 -2.40 8.30
C LEU A 353 8.08 -0.99 8.09
N ALA A 354 7.03 -0.55 8.77
CA ALA A 354 6.64 0.85 8.76
C ALA A 354 7.81 1.74 9.20
N ALA A 355 8.50 1.33 10.28
CA ALA A 355 9.68 2.02 10.77
C ALA A 355 10.87 1.98 9.80
N VAL A 356 11.17 0.79 9.28
CA VAL A 356 12.26 0.60 8.29
C VAL A 356 12.01 1.43 7.03
N SER A 357 10.81 1.34 6.46
CA SER A 357 10.43 2.06 5.25
C SER A 357 10.46 3.56 5.44
N ASN A 358 10.03 4.08 6.61
CA ASN A 358 10.08 5.52 6.88
C ASN A 358 11.53 6.03 7.01
N LEU A 359 12.42 5.28 7.67
CA LEU A 359 13.85 5.60 7.72
C LEU A 359 14.45 5.67 6.31
N ILE A 360 14.19 4.67 5.48
CA ILE A 360 14.71 4.60 4.11
C ILE A 360 14.13 5.74 3.25
N ALA A 361 12.84 6.05 3.40
CA ALA A 361 12.20 7.13 2.64
C ALA A 361 12.78 8.52 2.97
N ASN A 362 13.26 8.72 4.21
CA ASN A 362 13.94 9.95 4.62
C ASN A 362 15.44 9.96 4.32
N MET A 363 15.98 8.83 3.82
CA MET A 363 17.37 8.67 3.39
C MET A 363 17.44 7.92 2.05
N PRO A 364 16.77 8.42 0.99
CA PRO A 364 16.61 7.68 -0.25
C PRO A 364 17.95 7.57 -0.97
N VAL A 365 18.19 6.40 -1.58
CA VAL A 365 19.33 6.15 -2.47
C VAL A 365 18.76 5.87 -3.86
N PRO A 366 19.27 6.53 -4.93
CA PRO A 366 18.80 6.30 -6.28
C PRO A 366 19.03 4.86 -6.73
N GLU A 367 18.18 4.39 -7.63
CA GLU A 367 18.34 3.12 -8.32
C GLU A 367 18.46 3.37 -9.83
N PRO A 368 19.56 2.97 -10.51
CA PRO A 368 20.71 2.25 -9.96
C PRO A 368 21.57 3.11 -9.00
N VAL A 369 22.12 2.47 -7.98
CA VAL A 369 23.00 3.12 -7.00
C VAL A 369 24.36 3.44 -7.65
N HIS A 370 24.88 4.63 -7.38
CA HIS A 370 26.20 5.08 -7.83
C HIS A 370 27.05 5.57 -6.64
N ALA A 371 28.37 5.64 -6.83
CA ALA A 371 29.34 5.86 -5.75
C ALA A 371 29.08 7.12 -4.93
N ALA A 372 28.78 8.25 -5.59
CA ALA A 372 28.49 9.51 -4.89
C ALA A 372 27.26 9.40 -3.96
N ALA A 373 26.15 8.79 -4.43
CA ALA A 373 24.96 8.64 -3.60
C ALA A 373 25.17 7.65 -2.46
N ALA A 374 25.88 6.54 -2.71
CA ALA A 374 26.24 5.59 -1.66
C ALA A 374 27.14 6.23 -0.59
N ALA A 375 28.12 7.05 -0.99
CA ALA A 375 28.98 7.78 -0.08
C ALA A 375 28.21 8.82 0.76
N GLN A 376 27.23 9.50 0.15
CA GLN A 376 26.38 10.48 0.83
C GLN A 376 25.46 9.83 1.87
N ALA A 377 24.90 8.65 1.59
CA ALA A 377 23.96 7.97 2.47
C ALA A 377 24.62 7.12 3.56
N ARG A 378 25.85 6.62 3.32
CA ARG A 378 26.55 5.73 4.25
C ARG A 378 26.61 6.29 5.70
N PRO A 379 26.98 7.56 5.95
CA PRO A 379 27.08 8.08 7.31
C PRO A 379 25.80 7.92 8.13
N GLN A 380 24.62 8.06 7.51
CA GLN A 380 23.33 7.91 8.19
C GLN A 380 22.96 6.44 8.38
N TYR A 381 23.12 5.59 7.37
CA TYR A 381 22.84 4.15 7.46
C TYR A 381 23.78 3.43 8.45
N SER A 382 25.03 3.89 8.59
CA SER A 382 26.03 3.32 9.50
C SER A 382 25.88 3.80 10.95
N GLN A 383 24.97 4.74 11.26
CA GLN A 383 24.78 5.17 12.65
C GLN A 383 24.33 3.98 13.51
N PRO A 384 24.95 3.72 14.68
CA PRO A 384 24.68 2.50 15.45
C PRO A 384 23.21 2.29 15.81
N LEU A 385 22.48 3.36 16.16
CA LEU A 385 21.07 3.29 16.52
C LEU A 385 20.18 3.07 15.29
N VAL A 386 20.43 3.79 14.19
CA VAL A 386 19.71 3.62 12.91
C VAL A 386 19.89 2.19 12.39
N TRP A 387 21.13 1.71 12.30
CA TRP A 387 21.41 0.34 11.86
C TRP A 387 20.72 -0.69 12.77
N ARG A 388 20.70 -0.46 14.09
CA ARG A 388 20.02 -1.36 15.03
C ARG A 388 18.53 -1.47 14.74
N VAL A 389 17.85 -0.35 14.45
CA VAL A 389 16.43 -0.36 14.07
C VAL A 389 16.23 -1.09 12.75
N LEU A 390 17.04 -0.79 11.72
CA LEU A 390 16.96 -1.42 10.41
C LEU A 390 17.16 -2.95 10.47
N ASP A 391 18.28 -3.41 11.03
CA ASP A 391 18.63 -4.84 11.13
C ASP A 391 17.59 -5.62 11.95
N THR A 392 17.13 -5.04 13.07
CA THR A 392 16.14 -5.70 13.93
C THR A 392 14.78 -5.75 13.23
N GLY A 393 14.32 -4.65 12.62
CA GLY A 393 13.04 -4.59 11.91
C GLY A 393 12.96 -5.58 10.76
N TYR A 394 13.99 -5.60 9.90
CA TYR A 394 14.11 -6.62 8.85
C TYR A 394 14.20 -8.04 9.42
N THR A 395 14.94 -8.24 10.51
CA THR A 395 15.11 -9.56 11.14
C THR A 395 13.83 -10.12 11.74
N VAL A 396 13.02 -9.30 12.40
CA VAL A 396 11.71 -9.71 12.90
C VAL A 396 10.83 -10.16 11.75
N VAL A 397 10.68 -9.31 10.71
CA VAL A 397 9.74 -9.61 9.63
C VAL A 397 10.18 -10.83 8.82
N ARG A 398 11.46 -10.96 8.45
CA ARG A 398 11.92 -12.13 7.66
C ARG A 398 11.87 -13.46 8.42
N ARG A 399 11.82 -13.44 9.77
CA ARG A 399 11.68 -14.65 10.60
C ARG A 399 10.22 -15.11 10.63
N GLU A 400 9.30 -14.17 10.84
CA GLU A 400 7.86 -14.45 10.93
C GLU A 400 7.20 -14.59 9.56
N ARG A 401 7.76 -13.95 8.53
CA ARG A 401 7.25 -13.86 7.15
C ARG A 401 8.37 -14.20 6.14
N PRO A 402 8.93 -15.42 6.19
CA PRO A 402 10.08 -15.80 5.35
C PRO A 402 9.78 -15.81 3.84
N GLU A 403 8.50 -15.85 3.46
CA GLU A 403 8.04 -15.78 2.07
C GLU A 403 8.22 -14.40 1.43
N LEU A 404 8.40 -13.34 2.23
CA LEU A 404 8.58 -11.97 1.74
C LEU A 404 10.03 -11.74 1.31
N LEU A 405 10.43 -12.29 0.17
CA LEU A 405 11.82 -12.26 -0.29
C LEU A 405 12.38 -10.83 -0.47
N TRP A 406 11.52 -9.86 -0.80
CA TRP A 406 11.89 -8.46 -0.94
C TRP A 406 12.35 -7.82 0.37
N VAL A 407 11.92 -8.36 1.52
CA VAL A 407 12.41 -7.97 2.85
C VAL A 407 13.89 -8.32 2.99
N ARG A 408 14.31 -9.47 2.44
CA ARG A 408 15.72 -9.89 2.42
C ARG A 408 16.55 -9.03 1.48
N GLY A 409 16.04 -8.75 0.29
CA GLY A 409 16.74 -7.86 -0.65
C GLY A 409 16.86 -6.43 -0.13
N GLY A 410 15.80 -5.88 0.48
CA GLY A 410 15.85 -4.59 1.16
C GLY A 410 16.88 -4.57 2.30
N HIS A 411 16.90 -5.63 3.13
CA HIS A 411 17.89 -5.78 4.19
C HIS A 411 19.32 -5.82 3.64
N ALA A 412 19.55 -6.56 2.55
CA ALA A 412 20.85 -6.61 1.89
C ALA A 412 21.30 -5.25 1.35
N ARG A 413 20.40 -4.49 0.71
CA ARG A 413 20.72 -3.15 0.19
C ARG A 413 21.11 -2.19 1.32
N ALA A 414 20.32 -2.15 2.39
CA ALA A 414 20.62 -1.35 3.58
C ALA A 414 21.94 -1.79 4.23
N ALA A 415 22.22 -3.09 4.29
CA ALA A 415 23.45 -3.64 4.85
C ALA A 415 24.70 -3.24 4.02
N CYS A 416 24.62 -3.25 2.69
CA CYS A 416 25.71 -2.75 1.84
C CYS A 416 26.01 -1.27 2.11
N LEU A 417 24.98 -0.43 2.18
CA LEU A 417 25.11 1.00 2.49
C LEU A 417 25.75 1.24 3.86
N ALA A 418 25.27 0.52 4.88
CA ALA A 418 25.76 0.60 6.25
C ALA A 418 27.18 0.00 6.45
N GLY A 419 27.75 -0.67 5.44
CA GLY A 419 29.03 -1.38 5.53
C GLY A 419 28.96 -2.73 6.26
N GLN A 420 27.75 -3.27 6.46
CA GLN A 420 27.46 -4.50 7.18
C GLN A 420 27.49 -5.70 6.23
N HIS A 421 28.62 -5.85 5.55
CA HIS A 421 28.77 -6.75 4.40
C HIS A 421 28.48 -8.23 4.70
N GLY A 422 28.78 -8.71 5.90
CA GLY A 422 28.42 -10.08 6.31
C GLY A 422 26.91 -10.32 6.35
N VAL A 423 26.14 -9.32 6.78
CA VAL A 423 24.66 -9.35 6.72
C VAL A 423 24.20 -9.34 5.27
N ALA A 424 24.77 -8.45 4.44
CA ALA A 424 24.43 -8.38 3.03
C ALA A 424 24.66 -9.71 2.29
N VAL A 425 25.82 -10.35 2.48
CA VAL A 425 26.13 -11.65 1.88
C VAL A 425 25.11 -12.71 2.29
N ARG A 426 24.79 -12.79 3.59
CA ARG A 426 23.81 -13.76 4.10
C ARG A 426 22.45 -13.59 3.44
N GLU A 427 21.93 -12.36 3.39
CA GLU A 427 20.60 -12.11 2.84
C GLU A 427 20.57 -12.27 1.32
N LEU A 428 21.62 -11.86 0.60
CA LEU A 428 21.72 -12.06 -0.87
C LEU A 428 21.84 -13.53 -1.27
N ASN A 429 22.48 -14.36 -0.44
CA ASN A 429 22.50 -15.81 -0.67
C ASN A 429 21.11 -16.42 -0.47
N ALA A 430 20.34 -15.91 0.51
CA ALA A 430 18.97 -16.36 0.76
C ALA A 430 17.98 -15.88 -0.32
N VAL A 431 18.24 -14.74 -0.96
CA VAL A 431 17.50 -14.29 -2.16
C VAL A 431 17.69 -15.27 -3.33
N GLY A 432 18.83 -15.95 -3.42
CA GLY A 432 19.14 -16.78 -4.58
C GLY A 432 19.12 -15.93 -5.85
N ASP A 433 18.73 -16.52 -6.98
CA ASP A 433 18.71 -15.84 -8.29
C ASP A 433 17.37 -15.14 -8.60
N ASP A 434 16.42 -15.17 -7.65
CA ASP A 434 15.12 -14.52 -7.75
C ASP A 434 15.24 -13.01 -7.49
N PHE A 435 15.72 -12.28 -8.50
CA PHE A 435 15.95 -10.84 -8.40
C PHE A 435 14.64 -10.05 -8.25
N SER A 436 13.54 -10.46 -8.91
CA SER A 436 12.25 -9.77 -8.83
C SER A 436 11.62 -9.97 -7.45
N GLY A 437 11.55 -11.21 -6.96
CA GLY A 437 11.09 -11.52 -5.63
C GLY A 437 11.95 -10.87 -4.55
N GLY A 438 13.27 -10.76 -4.76
CA GLY A 438 14.20 -9.99 -3.93
C GLY A 438 14.03 -8.46 -3.99
N GLY A 439 13.10 -7.95 -4.79
CA GLY A 439 12.86 -6.52 -4.96
C GLY A 439 14.05 -5.78 -5.60
N PHE A 440 14.75 -6.42 -6.53
CA PHE A 440 15.76 -5.78 -7.38
C PHE A 440 15.17 -5.53 -8.77
N ARG A 441 15.56 -4.42 -9.41
CA ARG A 441 15.01 -4.06 -10.73
C ARG A 441 15.47 -4.94 -11.88
N SER A 442 16.59 -5.66 -11.73
CA SER A 442 17.15 -6.51 -12.78
C SER A 442 18.14 -7.55 -12.21
N PRO A 443 18.46 -8.61 -12.98
CA PRO A 443 19.53 -9.54 -12.62
C PRO A 443 20.89 -8.82 -12.43
N ALA A 444 21.15 -7.79 -13.23
CA ALA A 444 22.37 -6.99 -13.12
C ALA A 444 22.43 -6.19 -11.81
N ALA A 445 21.29 -5.66 -11.34
CA ALA A 445 21.21 -4.98 -10.05
C ALA A 445 21.51 -5.96 -8.89
N LEU A 446 20.94 -7.16 -8.92
CA LEU A 446 21.25 -8.21 -7.94
C LEU A 446 22.74 -8.60 -7.96
N ALA A 447 23.32 -8.77 -9.15
CA ALA A 447 24.74 -9.09 -9.31
C ALA A 447 25.66 -7.98 -8.76
N LEU A 448 25.32 -6.71 -8.99
CA LEU A 448 26.04 -5.55 -8.44
C LEU A 448 26.07 -5.60 -6.90
N TYR A 449 24.93 -5.81 -6.25
CA TYR A 449 24.86 -5.89 -4.78
C TYR A 449 25.60 -7.12 -4.24
N ARG A 450 25.59 -8.26 -4.94
CA ARG A 450 26.40 -9.45 -4.58
C ARG A 450 27.90 -9.15 -4.61
N THR A 451 28.38 -8.47 -5.64
CA THR A 451 29.79 -8.08 -5.74
C THR A 451 30.14 -7.03 -4.68
N TRP A 452 29.27 -6.06 -4.44
CA TRP A 452 29.46 -5.06 -3.38
C TRP A 452 29.57 -5.73 -2.01
N ALA A 453 28.63 -6.61 -1.67
CA ALA A 453 28.62 -7.32 -0.40
C ALA A 453 29.88 -8.18 -0.18
N ARG A 454 30.45 -8.80 -1.21
CA ARG A 454 31.66 -9.64 -1.07
C ARG A 454 32.95 -8.84 -0.99
N THR A 455 33.06 -7.76 -1.76
CA THR A 455 34.29 -6.96 -1.86
C THR A 455 34.34 -5.81 -0.86
N GLY A 456 33.20 -5.45 -0.29
CA GLY A 456 33.02 -4.27 0.55
C GLY A 456 33.11 -2.93 -0.19
N ARG A 457 33.13 -2.95 -1.54
CA ARG A 457 33.23 -1.77 -2.40
C ARG A 457 32.16 -1.81 -3.48
N LEU A 458 31.51 -0.68 -3.74
CA LEU A 458 30.54 -0.58 -4.82
C LEU A 458 31.26 -0.79 -6.18
N PRO A 459 30.82 -1.73 -7.03
CA PRO A 459 31.44 -1.94 -8.35
C PRO A 459 31.25 -0.75 -9.28
N GLY A 460 32.29 -0.41 -10.06
CA GLY A 460 32.24 0.69 -11.03
C GLY A 460 32.28 2.10 -10.43
N GLY A 461 32.68 2.22 -9.16
CA GLY A 461 32.98 3.50 -8.51
C GLY A 461 34.39 4.00 -8.80
#